data_AF-A0A9P4PAA3-F1
#
_entry.id   AF-A0A9P4PAA3-F1
#
_cell.length_a   1.000
_cell.length_b   1.000
_cell.length_c   1.000
_cell.angle_alpha   90.00
_cell.angle_beta   90.00
_cell.angle_gamma   90.00
#
_symmetry.space_group_name_H-M   'P 1'
#
loop_
_entity.id
_entity.type
_entity.pdbx_description
1 polymer ?
#
loop_
_entity_poly.entity_id
_entity_poly.type
_entity_poly.pdbx_seq_one_letter_code
_entity_poly.pdbx_strand_id
1 'polypeptide(L)'
;MLPALAVVLGGSVGLTAAHPQSQRREVAAFPAGASWDIILNKGDTNLDSLAGTVSADVTAIDIDLFDNEASTISSLKAENKQVICYFSAGSREDWREDADKFKADDYGQGLDGWAGENWVNVKSENVRSIMKTRIELAAQKGCTAVDPDNVDGFNDNQDGFGFDQSAYADYVKFLASTAVDNKLAIGLKNSLDLIPDVVDVIQFAVNEQCHEYDECDRYKPLTNANKAVFTIEYGGNACDSPAGVNLSILIKDEDQALDTLGGACKASSGDFKQPTATSAASQSAVAEVTSTPTAAPAEPSAGAGDEGEGEDEEEGEDEDEDEDEDEDDE
;
A
#
# COMPACT_ATOMS: atom_id res chain seq x y z
N MET A 1 -15.09 45.21 -72.53
CA MET A 1 -15.62 44.59 -71.30
C MET A 1 -15.25 43.12 -71.33
N LEU A 2 -14.24 42.72 -70.56
CA LEU A 2 -13.78 41.34 -70.35
C LEU A 2 -13.71 41.12 -68.84
N PRO A 3 -14.24 40.01 -68.28
CA PRO A 3 -14.15 39.77 -66.85
C PRO A 3 -12.82 39.09 -66.51
N ALA A 4 -12.16 39.57 -65.45
CA ALA A 4 -10.98 38.94 -64.87
C ALA A 4 -11.40 37.74 -64.02
N LEU A 5 -10.75 36.60 -64.27
CA LEU A 5 -10.91 35.32 -63.59
C LEU A 5 -10.13 35.37 -62.26
N ALA A 6 -10.83 35.28 -61.13
CA ALA A 6 -10.20 35.17 -59.81
C ALA A 6 -10.00 33.68 -59.47
N VAL A 7 -8.74 33.28 -59.28
CA VAL A 7 -8.34 31.95 -58.81
C VAL A 7 -8.46 31.92 -57.29
N VAL A 8 -9.31 31.05 -56.76
CA VAL A 8 -9.41 30.75 -55.32
C VAL A 8 -8.48 29.57 -55.01
N LEU A 9 -7.40 29.82 -54.28
CA LEU A 9 -6.54 28.78 -53.70
C LEU A 9 -7.20 28.27 -52.41
N GLY A 10 -7.70 27.03 -52.44
CA GLY A 10 -8.21 26.33 -51.26
C GLY A 10 -7.04 25.88 -50.37
N GLY A 11 -6.93 26.48 -49.19
CA GLY A 11 -6.03 26.02 -48.13
C GLY A 11 -6.73 24.98 -47.27
N SER A 12 -6.23 23.74 -47.30
CA SER A 12 -6.65 22.65 -46.43
C SER A 12 -6.15 22.91 -45.00
N VAL A 13 -7.03 23.34 -44.10
CA VAL A 13 -6.73 23.36 -42.67
C VAL A 13 -6.89 21.93 -42.16
N GLY A 14 -5.76 21.24 -41.97
CA GLY A 14 -5.74 19.96 -41.29
C GLY A 14 -6.10 20.16 -39.81
N LEU A 15 -7.27 19.68 -39.39
CA LEU A 15 -7.58 19.53 -37.98
C LEU A 15 -6.69 18.41 -37.42
N THR A 16 -5.60 18.77 -36.76
CA THR A 16 -4.92 17.85 -35.84
C THR A 16 -5.86 17.58 -34.68
N ALA A 17 -6.43 16.37 -34.62
CA ALA A 17 -7.13 15.90 -33.44
C ALA A 17 -6.12 15.83 -32.29
N ALA A 18 -6.17 16.83 -31.40
CA ALA A 18 -5.50 16.75 -30.11
C ALA A 18 -6.08 15.53 -29.39
N HIS A 19 -5.26 14.50 -29.20
CA HIS A 19 -5.60 13.43 -28.29
C HIS A 19 -5.80 14.07 -26.91
N PRO A 20 -6.96 13.92 -26.26
CA PRO A 20 -7.09 14.34 -24.88
C PRO A 20 -6.05 13.57 -24.09
N GLN A 21 -5.03 14.28 -23.59
CA GLN A 21 -4.21 13.74 -22.51
C GLN A 21 -5.20 13.35 -21.42
N SER A 22 -5.30 12.05 -21.15
CA SER A 22 -6.01 11.55 -19.97
C SER A 22 -5.49 12.37 -18.79
N GLN A 23 -6.33 13.29 -18.29
CA GLN A 23 -6.01 13.93 -17.03
C GLN A 23 -6.01 12.80 -16.02
N ARG A 24 -4.81 12.36 -15.60
CA ARG A 24 -4.69 11.50 -14.43
C ARG A 24 -5.54 12.16 -13.36
N ARG A 25 -6.56 11.45 -12.85
CA ARG A 25 -7.38 11.96 -11.76
C ARG A 25 -6.44 12.24 -10.61
N GLU A 26 -6.23 13.54 -10.34
CA GLU A 26 -5.27 13.98 -9.33
C GLU A 26 -5.88 13.70 -7.96
N VAL A 27 -5.25 12.79 -7.22
CA VAL A 27 -5.56 12.50 -5.81
C VAL A 27 -4.67 13.38 -4.92
N ALA A 28 -5.00 13.47 -3.63
CA ALA A 28 -4.23 14.29 -2.70
C ALA A 28 -2.76 13.85 -2.64
N ALA A 29 -1.84 14.82 -2.58
CA ALA A 29 -0.42 14.56 -2.37
C ALA A 29 -0.07 14.67 -0.88
N PHE A 30 0.91 13.89 -0.46
CA PHE A 30 1.50 13.93 0.89
C PHE A 30 3.01 14.15 0.71
N PRO A 31 3.51 15.40 0.80
CA PRO A 31 4.91 15.70 0.55
C PRO A 31 5.83 15.08 1.60
N ALA A 32 7.06 14.75 1.22
CA ALA A 32 8.07 14.27 2.15
C ALA A 32 8.24 15.24 3.34
N GLY A 33 8.21 14.71 4.57
CA GLY A 33 8.25 15.50 5.81
C GLY A 33 6.91 16.14 6.22
N ALA A 34 5.79 15.77 5.59
CA ALA A 34 4.46 16.17 6.07
C ALA A 34 4.27 15.69 7.52
N SER A 35 3.83 16.58 8.41
CA SER A 35 3.54 16.23 9.80
C SER A 35 2.27 15.39 9.87
N TRP A 36 2.27 14.41 10.76
CA TRP A 36 1.15 13.49 10.90
C TRP A 36 0.94 13.06 12.35
N ASP A 37 -0.16 12.35 12.58
CA ASP A 37 -0.45 11.59 13.79
C ASP A 37 -1.27 10.35 13.39
N ILE A 38 -1.34 9.37 14.29
CA ILE A 38 -2.11 8.14 14.09
C ILE A 38 -2.79 7.72 15.39
N ILE A 39 -4.04 7.29 15.28
CA ILE A 39 -4.80 6.67 16.37
C ILE A 39 -5.77 5.63 15.80
N LEU A 40 -5.49 4.36 16.05
CA LEU A 40 -6.28 3.23 15.52
C LEU A 40 -7.19 2.60 16.57
N ASN A 41 -6.85 2.73 17.85
CA ASN A 41 -7.64 2.17 18.94
C ASN A 41 -8.28 3.28 19.77
N LYS A 42 -9.47 3.00 20.31
CA LYS A 42 -10.22 3.93 21.16
C LYS A 42 -9.50 4.19 22.48
N GLY A 43 -8.89 3.18 23.10
CA GLY A 43 -8.28 3.31 24.44
C GLY A 43 -9.11 4.18 25.39
N ASP A 44 -8.46 5.15 26.05
CA ASP A 44 -9.11 6.23 26.82
C ASP A 44 -9.41 7.50 25.98
N THR A 45 -8.98 7.52 24.71
CA THR A 45 -9.15 8.68 23.83
C THR A 45 -10.54 8.67 23.20
N ASN A 46 -11.30 9.75 23.41
CA ASN A 46 -12.62 9.87 22.80
C ASN A 46 -12.52 10.11 21.28
N LEU A 47 -12.58 9.04 20.48
CA LEU A 47 -12.60 9.11 19.02
C LEU A 47 -13.84 9.85 18.46
N ASP A 48 -14.90 10.01 19.26
CA ASP A 48 -16.09 10.77 18.85
C ASP A 48 -15.81 12.28 18.70
N SER A 49 -14.67 12.78 19.21
CA SER A 49 -14.26 14.18 19.07
C SER A 49 -12.74 14.36 19.03
N LEU A 50 -12.09 13.85 17.98
CA LEU A 50 -10.67 14.13 17.71
C LEU A 50 -10.40 15.60 17.32
N ALA A 51 -11.38 16.25 16.71
CA ALA A 51 -11.31 17.66 16.33
C ALA A 51 -11.07 18.54 17.57
N GLY A 52 -10.09 19.45 17.48
CA GLY A 52 -9.65 20.31 18.58
C GLY A 52 -8.67 19.64 19.55
N THR A 53 -8.46 18.33 19.46
CA THR A 53 -7.42 17.61 20.22
C THR A 53 -6.15 17.41 19.40
N VAL A 54 -6.29 17.13 18.10
CA VAL A 54 -5.15 17.00 17.17
C VAL A 54 -4.41 18.33 17.07
N SER A 55 -3.10 18.30 17.27
CA SER A 55 -2.25 19.50 17.21
C SER A 55 -2.46 20.29 15.91
N ALA A 56 -2.46 21.62 15.99
CA ALA A 56 -2.60 22.49 14.82
C ALA A 56 -1.52 22.22 13.75
N ASP A 57 -0.32 21.84 14.17
CA ASP A 57 0.83 21.59 13.30
C ASP A 57 0.74 20.26 12.55
N VAL A 58 -0.13 19.32 12.95
CA VAL A 58 -0.35 18.03 12.27
C VAL A 58 -1.14 18.27 10.98
N THR A 59 -0.62 17.83 9.83
CA THR A 59 -1.28 18.04 8.52
C THR A 59 -2.08 16.83 8.05
N ALA A 60 -1.64 15.62 8.40
CA ALA A 60 -2.34 14.37 8.12
C ALA A 60 -2.69 13.66 9.43
N ILE A 61 -3.83 12.97 9.50
CA ILE A 61 -4.13 12.09 10.63
C ILE A 61 -4.67 10.77 10.11
N ASP A 62 -4.12 9.68 10.62
CA ASP A 62 -4.54 8.33 10.29
C ASP A 62 -5.43 7.76 11.40
N ILE A 63 -6.61 7.27 11.02
CA ILE A 63 -7.63 6.76 11.93
C ILE A 63 -8.30 5.52 11.34
N ASP A 64 -8.79 4.64 12.20
CA ASP A 64 -9.52 3.45 11.77
C ASP A 64 -10.79 3.80 10.98
N LEU A 65 -10.96 3.16 9.80
CA LEU A 65 -12.08 3.39 8.89
C LEU A 65 -13.43 3.03 9.50
N PHE A 66 -13.53 1.94 10.26
CA PHE A 66 -14.81 1.43 10.75
C PHE A 66 -15.21 2.10 12.05
N ASP A 67 -14.26 2.37 12.94
CA ASP A 67 -14.49 2.88 14.28
C ASP A 67 -14.80 4.39 14.34
N ASN A 68 -14.64 5.09 13.21
CA ASN A 68 -14.88 6.52 13.07
C ASN A 68 -16.05 6.82 12.12
N GLU A 69 -16.97 7.66 12.59
CA GLU A 69 -18.10 8.14 11.78
C GLU A 69 -17.67 9.21 10.76
N ALA A 70 -18.46 9.38 9.71
CA ALA A 70 -18.24 10.43 8.71
C ALA A 70 -18.22 11.85 9.31
N SER A 71 -18.89 12.05 10.45
CA SER A 71 -18.87 13.32 11.20
C SER A 71 -17.52 13.61 11.85
N THR A 72 -16.81 12.60 12.36
CA THR A 72 -15.46 12.75 12.91
C THR A 72 -14.51 13.21 11.79
N ILE A 73 -14.55 12.52 10.65
CA ILE A 73 -13.76 12.86 9.46
C ILE A 73 -14.06 14.28 8.97
N SER A 74 -15.35 14.63 8.86
CA SER A 74 -15.77 15.97 8.43
C SER A 74 -15.26 17.07 9.38
N SER A 75 -15.22 16.80 10.68
CA SER A 75 -14.74 17.74 11.70
C SER A 75 -13.23 17.94 11.62
N LEU A 76 -12.45 16.86 11.47
CA LEU A 76 -11.00 16.94 11.22
C LEU A 76 -10.69 17.70 9.92
N LYS A 77 -11.46 17.47 8.86
CA LYS A 77 -11.29 18.21 7.59
C LYS A 77 -11.65 19.69 7.71
N ALA A 78 -12.59 20.07 8.57
CA ALA A 78 -12.89 21.47 8.87
C ALA A 78 -11.71 22.18 9.56
N GLU A 79 -10.81 21.42 10.19
CA GLU A 79 -9.53 21.88 10.75
C GLU A 79 -8.36 21.77 9.76
N ASN A 80 -8.67 21.57 8.47
CA ASN A 80 -7.72 21.40 7.37
C ASN A 80 -6.79 20.18 7.50
N LYS A 81 -7.22 19.14 8.21
CA LYS A 81 -6.49 17.86 8.26
C LYS A 81 -6.78 17.02 7.01
N GLN A 82 -5.74 16.40 6.45
CA GLN A 82 -5.89 15.30 5.51
C GLN A 82 -6.14 14.03 6.32
N VAL A 83 -7.35 13.46 6.22
CA VAL A 83 -7.70 12.24 6.98
C VAL A 83 -7.33 11.00 6.16
N ILE A 84 -6.44 10.18 6.68
CA ILE A 84 -6.10 8.84 6.17
C ILE A 84 -6.98 7.85 6.94
N CYS A 85 -7.54 6.88 6.23
CA CYS A 85 -8.42 5.88 6.82
C CYS A 85 -7.76 4.50 6.72
N TYR A 86 -7.31 4.00 7.87
CA TYR A 86 -6.77 2.67 8.05
C TYR A 86 -7.83 1.58 7.86
N PHE A 87 -7.44 0.49 7.21
CA PHE A 87 -8.11 -0.80 7.32
C PHE A 87 -7.13 -1.91 6.95
N SER A 88 -7.28 -3.11 7.51
CA SER A 88 -6.48 -4.24 7.02
C SER A 88 -6.95 -4.69 5.64
N ALA A 89 -6.03 -4.73 4.66
CA ALA A 89 -6.32 -5.18 3.31
C ALA A 89 -5.81 -6.60 3.01
N GLY A 90 -4.79 -7.05 3.73
CA GLY A 90 -4.25 -8.41 3.61
C GLY A 90 -4.64 -9.36 4.73
N SER A 91 -5.49 -8.93 5.67
CA SER A 91 -6.08 -9.83 6.66
C SER A 91 -7.61 -9.67 6.76
N ARG A 92 -8.25 -10.71 7.30
CA ARG A 92 -9.64 -10.76 7.74
C ARG A 92 -9.63 -10.65 9.27
N GLU A 93 -10.27 -9.61 9.76
CA GLU A 93 -10.51 -9.35 11.19
C GLU A 93 -11.94 -9.83 11.54
N ASP A 94 -12.08 -10.86 12.37
CA ASP A 94 -13.39 -11.50 12.63
C ASP A 94 -14.41 -10.62 13.36
N TRP A 95 -13.94 -9.53 13.97
CA TRP A 95 -14.75 -8.52 14.67
C TRP A 95 -15.33 -7.45 13.74
N ARG A 96 -14.90 -7.37 12.47
CA ARG A 96 -15.43 -6.37 11.53
C ARG A 96 -16.83 -6.78 11.06
N GLU A 97 -17.68 -5.77 10.84
CA GLU A 97 -19.06 -5.98 10.39
C GLU A 97 -19.18 -6.67 9.02
N ASP A 98 -18.13 -6.67 8.22
CA ASP A 98 -18.08 -7.33 6.91
C ASP A 98 -17.31 -8.67 6.91
N ALA A 99 -16.92 -9.19 8.09
CA ALA A 99 -16.16 -10.42 8.22
C ALA A 99 -16.89 -11.67 7.70
N ASP A 100 -18.23 -11.64 7.64
CA ASP A 100 -19.10 -12.71 7.12
C ASP A 100 -19.16 -12.76 5.58
N LYS A 101 -18.66 -11.72 4.89
CA LYS A 101 -18.59 -11.68 3.42
C LYS A 101 -17.41 -12.48 2.87
N PHE A 102 -16.40 -12.75 3.70
CA PHE A 102 -15.28 -13.62 3.35
C PHE A 102 -15.76 -15.07 3.33
N LYS A 103 -15.45 -15.78 2.24
CA LYS A 103 -15.70 -17.22 2.12
C LYS A 103 -14.58 -17.98 2.82
N ALA A 104 -14.83 -19.25 3.12
CA ALA A 104 -13.83 -20.11 3.75
C ALA A 104 -12.48 -20.15 2.99
N ASP A 105 -12.51 -20.16 1.65
CA ASP A 105 -11.30 -20.19 0.81
C ASP A 105 -10.63 -18.79 0.63
N ASP A 106 -11.20 -17.74 1.22
CA ASP A 106 -10.66 -16.38 1.10
C ASP A 106 -9.63 -16.05 2.18
N TYR A 107 -9.51 -16.84 3.23
CA TYR A 107 -8.57 -16.60 4.32
C TYR A 107 -7.92 -17.88 4.83
N GLY A 108 -6.70 -17.74 5.34
CA GLY A 108 -5.80 -18.85 5.64
C GLY A 108 -5.29 -18.78 7.06
N GLN A 109 -3.97 -18.77 7.19
CA GLN A 109 -3.29 -18.82 8.49
C GLN A 109 -3.69 -17.64 9.37
N GLY A 110 -3.75 -17.87 10.68
CA GLY A 110 -3.90 -16.80 11.64
C GLY A 110 -2.69 -15.86 11.59
N LEU A 111 -2.92 -14.56 11.77
CA LEU A 111 -1.86 -13.58 11.88
C LEU A 111 -1.22 -13.70 13.27
N ASP A 112 0.11 -13.85 13.33
CA ASP A 112 0.80 -14.09 14.61
C ASP A 112 0.66 -12.87 15.55
N GLY A 113 0.34 -13.12 16.81
CA GLY A 113 0.05 -12.07 17.80
C GLY A 113 -1.36 -11.45 17.73
N TRP A 114 -2.15 -11.72 16.68
CA TRP A 114 -3.47 -11.09 16.47
C TRP A 114 -4.60 -12.13 16.44
N ALA A 115 -5.15 -12.43 17.62
CA ALA A 115 -6.24 -13.41 17.74
C ALA A 115 -7.52 -12.95 17.01
N GLY A 116 -8.11 -13.84 16.21
CA GLY A 116 -9.28 -13.53 15.38
C GLY A 116 -8.94 -12.89 14.03
N GLU A 117 -7.66 -12.74 13.72
CA GLU A 117 -7.17 -12.19 12.47
C GLU A 117 -6.49 -13.28 11.61
N ASN A 118 -6.81 -13.31 10.31
CA ASN A 118 -6.29 -14.30 9.37
C ASN A 118 -5.80 -13.64 8.08
N TRP A 119 -4.68 -14.09 7.54
CA TRP A 119 -4.24 -13.71 6.20
C TRP A 119 -5.30 -14.00 5.14
N VAL A 120 -5.45 -13.12 4.15
CA VAL A 120 -6.41 -13.31 3.05
C VAL A 120 -5.73 -13.70 1.74
N ASN A 121 -6.47 -14.43 0.92
CA ASN A 121 -6.08 -14.75 -0.44
C ASN A 121 -6.15 -13.50 -1.33
N VAL A 122 -5.02 -12.79 -1.50
CA VAL A 122 -4.93 -11.55 -2.29
C VAL A 122 -5.23 -11.73 -3.80
N LYS A 123 -5.30 -12.98 -4.29
CA LYS A 123 -5.73 -13.32 -5.65
C LYS A 123 -7.24 -13.59 -5.76
N SER A 124 -7.95 -13.73 -4.64
CA SER A 124 -9.40 -13.96 -4.65
C SER A 124 -10.15 -12.73 -5.17
N GLU A 125 -11.04 -12.96 -6.15
CA GLU A 125 -11.97 -11.95 -6.64
C GLU A 125 -12.92 -11.48 -5.53
N ASN A 126 -13.28 -12.36 -4.59
CA ASN A 126 -14.16 -12.00 -3.48
C ASN A 126 -13.46 -11.05 -2.50
N VAL A 127 -12.21 -11.36 -2.13
CA VAL A 127 -11.36 -10.48 -1.29
C VAL A 127 -11.19 -9.11 -1.96
N ARG A 128 -10.85 -9.08 -3.26
CA ARG A 128 -10.74 -7.83 -4.03
C ARG A 128 -12.05 -7.06 -4.06
N SER A 129 -13.20 -7.74 -4.17
CA SER A 129 -14.52 -7.09 -4.08
C SER A 129 -14.78 -6.49 -2.70
N ILE A 130 -14.41 -7.18 -1.62
CA ILE A 130 -14.55 -6.69 -0.25
C ILE A 130 -13.68 -5.43 -0.04
N MET A 131 -12.41 -5.46 -0.45
CA MET A 131 -11.53 -4.30 -0.33
C MET A 131 -11.99 -3.12 -1.17
N LYS A 132 -12.55 -3.37 -2.35
CA LYS A 132 -13.21 -2.32 -3.12
C LYS A 132 -14.35 -1.68 -2.34
N THR A 133 -15.20 -2.47 -1.67
CA THR A 133 -16.27 -1.93 -0.80
C THR A 133 -15.71 -1.14 0.38
N ARG A 134 -14.60 -1.56 1.00
CA ARG A 134 -13.93 -0.79 2.06
C ARG A 134 -13.39 0.56 1.55
N ILE A 135 -12.77 0.58 0.36
CA ILE A 135 -12.30 1.82 -0.28
C ILE A 135 -13.47 2.74 -0.65
N GLU A 136 -14.57 2.19 -1.17
CA GLU A 136 -15.80 2.94 -1.45
C GLU A 136 -16.40 3.55 -0.17
N LEU A 137 -16.37 2.81 0.94
CA LEU A 137 -16.78 3.31 2.26
C LEU A 137 -15.88 4.46 2.73
N ALA A 138 -14.56 4.35 2.57
CA ALA A 138 -13.63 5.44 2.90
C ALA A 138 -13.95 6.72 2.11
N ALA A 139 -14.22 6.57 0.80
CA ALA A 139 -14.61 7.69 -0.04
C ALA A 139 -15.96 8.29 0.40
N GLN A 140 -16.93 7.44 0.76
CA GLN A 140 -18.24 7.86 1.24
C GLN A 140 -18.16 8.61 2.57
N LYS A 141 -17.33 8.15 3.52
CA LYS A 141 -17.10 8.84 4.81
C LYS A 141 -16.29 10.12 4.66
N GLY A 142 -15.64 10.33 3.51
CA GLY A 142 -14.94 11.56 3.15
C GLY A 142 -13.45 11.55 3.46
N CYS A 143 -12.85 10.37 3.61
CA CYS A 143 -11.40 10.21 3.76
C CYS A 143 -10.65 10.93 2.61
N THR A 144 -9.41 11.32 2.88
CA THR A 144 -8.49 11.90 1.89
C THR A 144 -7.63 10.82 1.26
N ALA A 145 -7.29 9.81 2.05
CA ALA A 145 -6.51 8.66 1.62
C ALA A 145 -6.91 7.41 2.40
N VAL A 146 -6.35 6.27 2.01
CA VAL A 146 -6.44 5.01 2.75
C VAL A 146 -5.04 4.48 3.10
N ASP A 147 -4.95 3.82 4.25
CA ASP A 147 -3.78 3.06 4.70
C ASP A 147 -4.15 1.56 4.79
N PRO A 148 -3.94 0.79 3.71
CA PRO A 148 -4.28 -0.63 3.67
C PRO A 148 -3.15 -1.47 4.29
N ASP A 149 -3.42 -2.11 5.44
CA ASP A 149 -2.43 -2.90 6.17
C ASP A 149 -2.29 -4.34 5.66
N ASN A 150 -1.25 -5.02 6.15
CA ASN A 150 -0.94 -6.43 5.95
C ASN A 150 -0.71 -6.80 4.48
N VAL A 151 -0.07 -5.92 3.69
CA VAL A 151 0.26 -6.18 2.28
C VAL A 151 1.64 -6.81 2.08
N ASP A 152 2.13 -7.50 3.11
CA ASP A 152 3.46 -8.10 3.25
C ASP A 152 3.44 -9.62 3.56
N GLY A 153 2.35 -10.32 3.27
CA GLY A 153 2.23 -11.78 3.49
C GLY A 153 3.03 -12.67 2.50
N PHE A 154 4.16 -12.18 2.00
CA PHE A 154 5.11 -12.91 1.15
C PHE A 154 6.46 -13.12 1.89
N ASN A 155 7.36 -13.91 1.30
CA ASN A 155 8.64 -14.29 1.91
C ASN A 155 8.47 -14.99 3.28
N ASP A 156 9.05 -14.48 4.36
CA ASP A 156 9.02 -15.14 5.66
C ASP A 156 7.71 -14.93 6.42
N ASN A 157 6.91 -13.94 6.00
CA ASN A 157 5.57 -13.68 6.52
C ASN A 157 4.55 -14.51 5.74
N GLN A 158 4.49 -15.81 6.00
CA GLN A 158 3.67 -16.71 5.18
C GLN A 158 2.16 -16.48 5.42
N ASP A 159 1.45 -16.18 4.33
CA ASP A 159 0.00 -16.00 4.29
C ASP A 159 -0.82 -17.31 4.35
N GLY A 160 -0.14 -18.45 4.22
CA GLY A 160 -0.76 -19.76 4.07
C GLY A 160 -1.22 -20.11 2.65
N PHE A 161 -0.97 -19.22 1.67
CA PHE A 161 -1.24 -19.43 0.24
C PHE A 161 0.03 -19.58 -0.59
N GLY A 162 1.19 -19.18 -0.05
CA GLY A 162 2.51 -19.35 -0.69
C GLY A 162 2.69 -18.43 -1.88
N PHE A 163 2.08 -17.25 -1.86
CA PHE A 163 2.22 -16.28 -2.93
C PHE A 163 3.58 -15.58 -2.90
N ASP A 164 4.11 -15.28 -4.09
CA ASP A 164 5.33 -14.52 -4.22
C ASP A 164 5.07 -13.00 -4.11
N GLN A 165 6.15 -12.24 -3.98
CA GLN A 165 6.14 -10.78 -3.96
C GLN A 165 5.36 -10.16 -5.13
N SER A 166 5.34 -10.79 -6.30
CA SER A 166 4.68 -10.24 -7.48
C SER A 166 3.15 -10.26 -7.35
N ALA A 167 2.59 -11.23 -6.63
CA ALA A 167 1.17 -11.27 -6.32
C ALA A 167 0.74 -10.09 -5.42
N TYR A 168 1.58 -9.74 -4.44
CA TYR A 168 1.34 -8.60 -3.57
C TYR A 168 1.55 -7.26 -4.28
N ALA A 169 2.56 -7.15 -5.16
CA ALA A 169 2.70 -5.98 -6.02
C ALA A 169 1.48 -5.76 -6.93
N ASP A 170 0.92 -6.83 -7.51
CA ASP A 170 -0.34 -6.76 -8.28
C ASP A 170 -1.52 -6.36 -7.40
N TYR A 171 -1.61 -6.89 -6.18
CA TYR A 171 -2.66 -6.56 -5.23
C TYR A 171 -2.63 -5.09 -4.81
N VAL A 172 -1.46 -4.55 -4.46
CA VAL A 172 -1.28 -3.13 -4.14
C VAL A 172 -1.63 -2.25 -5.35
N LYS A 173 -1.27 -2.65 -6.58
CA LYS A 173 -1.68 -1.92 -7.80
C LYS A 173 -3.19 -1.93 -8.00
N PHE A 174 -3.86 -3.03 -7.69
CA PHE A 174 -5.32 -3.11 -7.69
C PHE A 174 -5.95 -2.16 -6.65
N LEU A 175 -5.45 -2.18 -5.42
CA LEU A 175 -5.92 -1.29 -4.34
C LEU A 175 -5.71 0.18 -4.74
N ALA A 176 -4.54 0.52 -5.29
CA ALA A 176 -4.20 1.87 -5.73
C ALA A 176 -5.09 2.36 -6.87
N SER A 177 -5.33 1.53 -7.89
CA SER A 177 -6.27 1.86 -8.97
C SER A 177 -7.68 2.10 -8.42
N THR A 178 -8.12 1.25 -7.49
CA THR A 178 -9.45 1.35 -6.88
C THR A 178 -9.59 2.61 -6.03
N ALA A 179 -8.56 2.98 -5.27
CA ALA A 179 -8.51 4.21 -4.49
C ALA A 179 -8.57 5.45 -5.40
N VAL A 180 -7.76 5.50 -6.45
CA VAL A 180 -7.73 6.62 -7.42
C VAL A 180 -9.08 6.77 -8.14
N ASP A 181 -9.73 5.67 -8.52
CA ASP A 181 -11.07 5.71 -9.12
C ASP A 181 -12.12 6.32 -8.19
N ASN A 182 -11.92 6.15 -6.88
CA ASN A 182 -12.72 6.74 -5.81
C ASN A 182 -12.18 8.08 -5.27
N LYS A 183 -11.18 8.68 -5.94
CA LYS A 183 -10.54 9.97 -5.60
C LYS A 183 -9.83 9.99 -4.25
N LEU A 184 -9.36 8.83 -3.82
CA LEU A 184 -8.55 8.65 -2.61
C LEU A 184 -7.09 8.45 -3.02
N ALA A 185 -6.18 9.07 -2.25
CA ALA A 185 -4.79 8.64 -2.26
C ALA A 185 -4.62 7.32 -1.49
N ILE A 186 -3.48 6.66 -1.64
CA ILE A 186 -3.17 5.39 -0.98
C ILE A 186 -1.72 5.35 -0.47
N GLY A 187 -1.53 4.74 0.69
CA GLY A 187 -0.23 4.43 1.27
C GLY A 187 0.26 3.03 0.93
N LEU A 188 1.56 2.79 1.08
CA LEU A 188 2.13 1.44 1.26
C LEU A 188 2.49 1.26 2.73
N LYS A 189 1.85 0.31 3.41
CA LYS A 189 2.17 -0.06 4.78
C LYS A 189 3.26 -1.12 4.79
N ASN A 190 4.38 -0.84 5.46
CA ASN A 190 5.57 -1.68 5.51
C ASN A 190 5.97 -2.19 4.11
N SER A 191 6.07 -3.50 3.90
CA SER A 191 6.22 -4.13 2.57
C SER A 191 7.33 -3.55 1.69
N LEU A 192 8.48 -3.22 2.28
CA LEU A 192 9.52 -2.40 1.64
C LEU A 192 10.09 -3.01 0.35
N ASP A 193 10.02 -4.34 0.22
CA ASP A 193 10.41 -5.05 -1.00
C ASP A 193 9.54 -4.68 -2.21
N LEU A 194 8.29 -4.24 -1.97
CA LEU A 194 7.36 -3.82 -3.03
C LEU A 194 7.66 -2.42 -3.58
N ILE A 195 8.43 -1.59 -2.86
CA ILE A 195 8.67 -0.17 -3.22
C ILE A 195 9.07 0.00 -4.70
N PRO A 196 10.03 -0.77 -5.26
CA PRO A 196 10.42 -0.62 -6.66
C PRO A 196 9.27 -0.84 -7.66
N ASP A 197 8.28 -1.67 -7.29
CA ASP A 197 7.18 -2.06 -8.16
C ASP A 197 5.94 -1.18 -8.03
N VAL A 198 5.78 -0.46 -6.91
CA VAL A 198 4.54 0.27 -6.59
C VAL A 198 4.74 1.76 -6.28
N VAL A 199 5.99 2.24 -6.21
CA VAL A 199 6.30 3.63 -5.90
C VAL A 199 5.62 4.62 -6.84
N ASP A 200 5.26 4.26 -8.07
CA ASP A 200 4.60 5.14 -9.02
C ASP A 200 3.07 5.27 -8.81
N VAL A 201 2.45 4.31 -8.12
CA VAL A 201 0.99 4.25 -7.88
C VAL A 201 0.56 4.70 -6.48
N ILE A 202 1.46 4.69 -5.49
CA ILE A 202 1.18 5.14 -4.11
C ILE A 202 1.51 6.63 -3.89
N GLN A 203 0.99 7.25 -2.83
CA GLN A 203 1.21 8.68 -2.52
C GLN A 203 2.05 8.93 -1.26
N PHE A 204 2.14 7.94 -0.37
CA PHE A 204 2.98 7.93 0.83
C PHE A 204 3.31 6.49 1.21
N ALA A 205 4.10 6.31 2.25
CA ALA A 205 4.25 5.05 2.96
C ALA A 205 3.96 5.25 4.45
N VAL A 206 3.44 4.21 5.09
CA VAL A 206 3.39 4.08 6.55
C VAL A 206 4.37 2.96 6.92
N ASN A 207 5.25 3.22 7.87
CA ASN A 207 6.26 2.29 8.33
C ASN A 207 6.14 2.12 9.83
N GLU A 208 6.33 0.89 10.28
CA GLU A 208 6.60 0.57 11.67
C GLU A 208 8.05 0.10 11.80
N GLN A 209 8.76 0.70 12.75
CA GLN A 209 10.02 0.21 13.29
C GLN A 209 11.20 0.11 12.31
N CYS A 210 11.29 0.95 11.29
CA CYS A 210 12.46 0.90 10.40
C CYS A 210 13.78 1.19 11.13
N HIS A 211 13.76 1.87 12.28
CA HIS A 211 14.95 2.06 13.09
C HIS A 211 15.36 0.79 13.83
N GLU A 212 14.39 0.08 14.42
CA GLU A 212 14.63 -1.20 15.08
C GLU A 212 15.26 -2.23 14.12
N TYR A 213 14.78 -2.25 12.87
CA TYR A 213 15.21 -3.21 11.85
C TYR A 213 16.32 -2.70 10.91
N ASP A 214 16.92 -1.53 11.19
CA ASP A 214 17.97 -0.90 10.37
C ASP A 214 17.64 -0.82 8.87
N GLU A 215 16.39 -0.44 8.56
CA GLU A 215 15.87 -0.49 7.20
C GLU A 215 15.31 0.84 6.68
N CYS A 216 15.42 1.91 7.46
CA CYS A 216 14.92 3.25 7.10
C CYS A 216 15.46 3.79 5.76
N ASP A 217 16.70 3.44 5.40
CA ASP A 217 17.32 3.87 4.13
C ASP A 217 16.56 3.37 2.89
N ARG A 218 15.81 2.28 3.01
CA ARG A 218 15.04 1.69 1.92
C ARG A 218 13.86 2.56 1.47
N TYR A 219 13.46 3.54 2.28
CA TYR A 219 12.42 4.52 1.93
C TYR A 219 12.93 5.70 1.07
N LYS A 220 14.22 5.74 0.75
CA LYS A 220 14.81 6.77 -0.13
C LYS A 220 14.10 6.97 -1.48
N PRO A 221 13.61 5.92 -2.19
CA PRO A 221 12.88 6.12 -3.44
C PRO A 221 11.59 6.95 -3.27
N LEU A 222 10.85 6.76 -2.18
CA LEU A 222 9.64 7.53 -1.87
C LEU A 222 9.98 8.99 -1.59
N THR A 223 10.96 9.24 -0.71
CA THR A 223 11.33 10.61 -0.33
C THR A 223 11.97 11.38 -1.49
N ASN A 224 12.74 10.72 -2.36
CA ASN A 224 13.22 11.30 -3.62
C ASN A 224 12.09 11.68 -4.58
N ALA A 225 10.98 10.93 -4.56
CA ALA A 225 9.75 11.25 -5.30
C ALA A 225 8.88 12.30 -4.58
N ASN A 226 9.39 12.94 -3.51
CA ASN A 226 8.68 13.89 -2.66
C ASN A 226 7.39 13.31 -2.06
N LYS A 227 7.42 12.05 -1.63
CA LYS A 227 6.32 11.37 -0.95
C LYS A 227 6.61 11.21 0.54
N ALA A 228 5.61 11.40 1.37
CA ALA A 228 5.70 11.23 2.81
C ALA A 228 6.03 9.77 3.17
N VAL A 229 6.82 9.63 4.22
CA VAL A 229 7.06 8.35 4.89
C VAL A 229 6.73 8.60 6.36
N PHE A 230 5.57 8.10 6.74
CA PHE A 230 4.99 8.20 8.06
C PHE A 230 5.52 7.03 8.89
N THR A 231 6.50 7.31 9.75
CA THR A 231 7.24 6.28 10.51
C THR A 231 6.75 6.25 11.95
N ILE A 232 6.45 5.06 12.45
CA ILE A 232 6.08 4.78 13.83
C ILE A 232 7.23 3.99 14.45
N GLU A 233 7.75 4.46 15.58
CA GLU A 233 8.63 3.69 16.45
C GLU A 233 7.91 3.46 17.77
N TYR A 234 8.01 2.25 18.32
CA TYR A 234 7.36 1.88 19.57
C TYR A 234 8.38 1.91 20.71
N GLY A 235 8.25 2.88 21.60
CA GLY A 235 9.23 3.17 22.65
C GLY A 235 10.50 3.84 22.16
N GLY A 236 11.50 3.89 23.05
CA GLY A 236 12.81 4.47 22.73
C GLY A 236 12.78 5.96 22.41
N ASN A 237 13.69 6.40 21.53
CA ASN A 237 13.87 7.81 21.15
C ASN A 237 14.50 8.01 19.76
N ALA A 238 14.34 7.03 18.87
CA ALA A 238 14.90 7.07 17.52
C ALA A 238 14.17 8.11 16.66
N CYS A 239 14.75 9.32 16.57
CA CYS A 239 14.15 10.48 15.90
C CYS A 239 14.95 10.99 14.68
N ASP A 240 16.04 10.31 14.32
CA ASP A 240 16.96 10.77 13.28
C ASP A 240 16.66 10.11 11.93
N SER A 241 16.47 10.87 10.86
CA SER A 241 16.36 10.27 9.53
C SER A 241 17.74 9.96 8.94
N PRO A 242 17.91 8.84 8.21
CA PRO A 242 19.13 8.56 7.45
C PRO A 242 19.47 9.63 6.40
N ALA A 243 20.71 9.63 5.92
CA ALA A 243 21.20 10.64 5.00
C ALA A 243 20.44 10.63 3.65
N GLY A 244 19.66 11.69 3.43
CA GLY A 244 18.87 11.86 2.22
C GLY A 244 17.54 11.09 2.22
N VAL A 245 17.08 10.66 3.39
CA VAL A 245 15.72 10.15 3.62
C VAL A 245 15.01 11.12 4.56
N ASN A 246 13.82 11.59 4.19
CA ASN A 246 13.03 12.51 5.00
C ASN A 246 11.82 11.78 5.60
N LEU A 247 11.96 11.35 6.85
CA LEU A 247 10.93 10.63 7.60
C LEU A 247 10.12 11.58 8.47
N SER A 248 8.84 11.30 8.63
CA SER A 248 7.97 11.92 9.63
C SER A 248 7.77 10.91 10.75
N ILE A 249 8.56 11.01 11.83
CA ILE A 249 8.63 9.98 12.87
C ILE A 249 7.72 10.32 14.05
N LEU A 250 6.94 9.33 14.51
CA LEU A 250 6.23 9.33 15.79
C LEU A 250 6.84 8.27 16.70
N ILE A 251 7.10 8.65 17.96
CA ILE A 251 7.37 7.69 19.04
C ILE A 251 6.05 7.39 19.74
N LYS A 252 5.56 6.18 19.61
CA LYS A 252 4.36 5.66 20.27
C LYS A 252 4.73 4.74 21.44
N ASP A 253 3.74 4.36 22.22
CA ASP A 253 3.95 3.53 23.40
C ASP A 253 4.45 2.11 23.04
N GLU A 254 5.28 1.52 23.89
CA GLU A 254 5.93 0.21 23.66
C GLU A 254 4.92 -0.96 23.51
N ASP A 255 3.68 -0.78 23.96
CA ASP A 255 2.61 -1.76 23.88
C ASP A 255 1.92 -1.81 22.51
N GLN A 256 2.29 -0.91 21.59
CA GLN A 256 1.77 -0.83 20.23
C GLN A 256 0.25 -0.58 20.15
N ALA A 257 -0.36 -0.04 21.21
CA ALA A 257 -1.81 0.11 21.28
C ALA A 257 -2.37 1.13 20.27
N LEU A 258 -1.54 2.10 19.83
CA LEU A 258 -1.92 3.19 18.93
C LEU A 258 -3.20 3.92 19.39
N ASP A 259 -3.33 4.18 20.69
CA ASP A 259 -4.51 4.78 21.32
C ASP A 259 -4.28 6.21 21.87
N THR A 260 -3.08 6.75 21.67
CA THR A 260 -2.68 8.10 22.09
C THR A 260 -2.25 8.97 20.91
N LEU A 261 -2.58 10.26 20.97
CA LEU A 261 -2.09 11.28 20.04
C LEU A 261 -0.71 11.82 20.47
N GLY A 262 0.09 12.27 19.51
CA GLY A 262 1.39 12.88 19.73
C GLY A 262 2.56 11.93 19.45
N GLY A 263 3.69 12.20 20.09
CA GLY A 263 4.94 11.44 19.88
C GLY A 263 5.81 11.95 18.74
N ALA A 264 5.39 13.00 18.02
CA ALA A 264 6.15 13.52 16.88
C ALA A 264 7.56 13.99 17.26
N CYS A 265 8.55 13.41 16.60
CA CYS A 265 9.92 13.86 16.65
C CYS A 265 10.01 15.29 16.08
N LYS A 266 10.79 16.15 16.73
CA LYS A 266 11.09 17.48 16.16
C LYS A 266 11.92 17.27 14.90
N ALA A 267 11.49 17.85 13.79
CA ALA A 267 12.24 17.81 12.54
C ALA A 267 13.70 18.18 12.80
N SER A 268 14.62 17.26 12.51
CA SER A 268 16.04 17.58 12.49
C SER A 268 16.23 18.63 11.40
N SER A 269 16.91 19.72 11.74
CA SER A 269 17.09 20.90 10.87
C SER A 269 18.09 20.65 9.73
N GLY A 270 18.23 19.40 9.29
CA GLY A 270 19.06 19.04 8.15
C GLY A 270 18.53 19.72 6.90
N ASP A 271 19.40 20.43 6.19
CA ASP A 271 19.13 21.13 4.94
C ASP A 271 18.58 20.18 3.86
N PHE A 272 17.29 19.83 3.94
CA PHE A 272 16.58 19.17 2.86
C PHE A 272 16.31 20.20 1.78
N LYS A 273 17.26 20.29 0.85
CA LYS A 273 17.07 21.02 -0.39
C LYS A 273 16.08 20.21 -1.24
N GLN A 274 14.80 20.55 -1.12
CA GLN A 274 13.71 20.01 -1.93
C GLN A 274 14.17 19.91 -3.39
N PRO A 275 14.09 18.74 -4.05
CA PRO A 275 14.40 18.64 -5.47
C PRO A 275 13.44 19.58 -6.19
N THR A 276 13.98 20.60 -6.86
CA THR A 276 13.18 21.46 -7.73
C THR A 276 12.55 20.57 -8.78
N ALA A 277 11.22 20.51 -8.81
CA ALA A 277 10.45 19.82 -9.83
C ALA A 277 10.94 20.29 -11.21
N THR A 278 11.76 19.45 -11.84
CA THR A 278 12.16 19.72 -13.22
C THR A 278 10.97 19.32 -14.05
N SER A 279 10.22 20.33 -14.50
CA SER A 279 9.22 20.16 -15.55
C SER A 279 9.84 19.33 -16.67
N ALA A 280 9.39 18.09 -16.81
CA ALA A 280 9.71 17.26 -17.95
C ALA A 280 9.01 17.88 -19.16
N ALA A 281 9.69 18.84 -19.80
CA ALA A 281 9.32 19.31 -21.11
C ALA A 281 9.44 18.12 -22.07
N SER A 282 8.30 17.61 -22.55
CA SER A 282 8.21 16.63 -23.62
C SER A 282 9.01 17.11 -24.84
N GLN A 283 10.22 16.58 -25.02
CA GLN A 283 10.90 16.65 -26.30
C GLN A 283 10.53 15.41 -27.10
N SER A 284 9.57 15.61 -28.00
CA SER A 284 9.28 14.67 -29.08
C SER A 284 10.44 14.72 -30.07
N ALA A 285 11.36 13.76 -29.98
CA ALA A 285 12.36 13.51 -31.01
C ALA A 285 11.96 12.24 -31.76
N VAL A 286 11.41 12.43 -32.97
CA VAL A 286 11.17 11.37 -33.93
C VAL A 286 12.54 10.92 -34.46
N ALA A 287 13.02 9.77 -34.00
CA ALA A 287 14.15 9.09 -34.63
C ALA A 287 13.60 7.98 -35.53
N GLU A 288 13.76 8.19 -36.82
CA GLU A 288 13.43 7.27 -37.91
C GLU A 288 14.37 6.06 -37.83
N VAL A 289 13.83 4.88 -37.46
CA VAL A 289 14.60 3.63 -37.43
C VAL A 289 14.44 2.94 -38.79
N THR A 290 15.45 3.08 -39.64
CA THR A 290 15.63 2.27 -40.84
C THR A 290 16.07 0.86 -40.43
N SER A 291 15.24 -0.13 -40.74
CA SER A 291 15.48 -1.55 -40.54
C SER A 291 16.44 -2.12 -41.59
N THR A 292 17.45 -2.86 -41.15
CA THR A 292 18.12 -3.89 -41.96
C THR A 292 18.35 -5.14 -41.11
N PRO A 293 18.13 -6.35 -41.65
CA PRO A 293 18.05 -7.58 -40.86
C PRO A 293 19.44 -8.19 -40.66
N THR A 294 19.74 -8.66 -39.45
CA THR A 294 20.90 -9.52 -39.20
C THR A 294 20.43 -10.86 -38.63
N ALA A 295 21.00 -11.91 -39.22
CA ALA A 295 20.64 -13.31 -39.10
C ALA A 295 20.86 -13.91 -37.70
N ALA A 296 20.05 -14.93 -37.41
CA ALA A 296 20.14 -15.82 -36.26
C ALA A 296 21.44 -16.66 -36.25
N PRO A 297 21.81 -17.16 -35.06
CA PRO A 297 22.35 -18.51 -34.97
C PRO A 297 21.63 -19.36 -33.91
N ALA A 298 21.16 -20.51 -34.41
CA ALA A 298 21.17 -21.87 -33.86
C ALA A 298 21.00 -22.12 -32.34
N GLU A 299 19.94 -22.87 -32.03
CA GLU A 299 19.79 -23.77 -30.87
C GLU A 299 20.93 -24.81 -30.79
N PRO A 300 21.08 -25.44 -29.61
CA PRO A 300 21.35 -26.87 -29.59
C PRO A 300 20.26 -27.67 -28.86
N SER A 301 19.87 -28.71 -29.59
CA SER A 301 19.06 -29.89 -29.29
C SER A 301 19.30 -30.57 -27.93
N ALA A 302 18.21 -31.19 -27.47
CA ALA A 302 18.08 -32.24 -26.48
C ALA A 302 19.13 -33.38 -26.57
N GLY A 303 19.39 -33.98 -25.41
CA GLY A 303 19.97 -35.31 -25.23
C GLY A 303 19.39 -35.96 -23.98
N ALA A 304 18.71 -37.08 -24.17
CA ALA A 304 18.15 -37.96 -23.15
C ALA A 304 19.15 -39.07 -22.77
N GLY A 305 19.01 -39.66 -21.57
CA GLY A 305 19.43 -41.03 -21.31
C GLY A 305 19.87 -41.36 -19.86
N ASP A 306 19.26 -42.43 -19.32
CA ASP A 306 19.71 -43.37 -18.27
C ASP A 306 19.61 -42.94 -16.79
N GLU A 307 18.76 -43.52 -15.93
CA GLU A 307 18.58 -44.92 -15.43
C GLU A 307 19.55 -45.34 -14.29
N GLY A 308 18.97 -45.92 -13.23
CA GLY A 308 19.62 -46.52 -12.05
C GLY A 308 19.00 -45.99 -10.73
N GLU A 309 17.94 -46.57 -10.17
CA GLU A 309 17.82 -47.82 -9.37
C GLU A 309 18.56 -47.82 -8.01
N GLY A 310 17.83 -48.27 -6.97
CA GLY A 310 18.22 -48.40 -5.56
C GLY A 310 17.16 -47.75 -4.66
N GLU A 311 16.01 -48.38 -4.35
CA GLU A 311 15.83 -49.47 -3.36
C GLU A 311 16.58 -49.20 -2.04
N ASP A 312 15.82 -48.89 -0.99
CA ASP A 312 15.92 -49.55 0.30
C ASP A 312 14.62 -49.32 1.09
N GLU A 313 13.89 -50.42 1.25
CA GLU A 313 12.83 -50.65 2.21
C GLU A 313 13.45 -50.67 3.63
N GLU A 314 12.76 -50.15 4.64
CA GLU A 314 12.73 -50.85 5.92
C GLU A 314 11.44 -50.54 6.67
N GLU A 315 10.82 -51.64 7.08
CA GLU A 315 9.56 -51.80 7.77
C GLU A 315 9.71 -51.48 9.26
N GLY A 316 8.58 -51.16 9.88
CA GLY A 316 8.44 -51.03 11.33
C GLY A 316 6.96 -51.08 11.67
N GLU A 317 6.44 -52.30 11.70
CA GLU A 317 5.10 -52.68 12.14
C GLU A 317 4.95 -52.58 13.67
N ASP A 318 3.69 -52.73 14.11
CA ASP A 318 3.24 -53.23 15.42
C ASP A 318 3.26 -52.24 16.60
N GLU A 319 2.28 -52.15 17.51
CA GLU A 319 1.06 -52.91 17.88
C GLU A 319 0.36 -51.98 18.91
N ASP A 320 -0.94 -51.69 18.82
CA ASP A 320 -2.07 -52.34 19.50
C ASP A 320 -2.26 -52.04 21.01
N GLU A 321 -3.54 -52.04 21.42
CA GLU A 321 -4.11 -52.14 22.79
C GLU A 321 -4.08 -50.87 23.67
N ASP A 322 -5.08 -50.46 24.46
CA ASP A 322 -6.44 -50.92 24.87
C ASP A 322 -7.08 -49.73 25.65
N GLU A 323 -8.39 -49.45 25.49
CA GLU A 323 -9.50 -49.65 26.46
C GLU A 323 -9.44 -48.96 27.85
N ASP A 324 -10.63 -48.77 28.43
CA ASP A 324 -11.04 -48.28 29.77
C ASP A 324 -11.46 -46.78 29.81
N GLU A 325 -12.75 -46.41 29.74
CA GLU A 325 -13.85 -46.56 30.74
C GLU A 325 -13.56 -45.93 32.12
N ASP A 326 -14.52 -45.12 32.57
CA ASP A 326 -14.90 -44.70 33.95
C ASP A 326 -15.39 -43.23 33.90
N GLU A 327 -16.69 -42.95 33.78
CA GLU A 327 -17.72 -42.90 34.84
C GLU A 327 -17.37 -42.00 36.05
N ASP A 328 -18.28 -41.04 36.28
CA ASP A 328 -18.75 -40.46 37.57
C ASP A 328 -17.77 -39.77 38.54
N ASP A 329 -17.99 -38.47 38.80
CA ASP A 329 -18.72 -37.98 39.99
C ASP A 329 -18.47 -36.48 40.31
N GLU A 330 -19.57 -35.82 40.71
CA GLU A 330 -19.75 -34.50 41.39
C GLU A 330 -19.69 -33.16 40.62
#